data_AF-A0AA96YCK1-F1
#
_entry.id   AF-A0AA96YCK1-F1
#
_cell.length_a   1.000
_cell.length_b   1.000
_cell.length_c   1.000
_cell.angle_alpha   90.00
_cell.angle_beta   90.00
_cell.angle_gamma   90.00
#
_symmetry.space_group_name_H-M   'P 1'
#
loop_
_entity.id
_entity.type
_entity.pdbx_description
1 polymer ?
#
loop_
_entity_poly.entity_id
_entity_poly.type
_entity_poly.pdbx_seq_one_letter_code
_entity_poly.pdbx_strand_id
1 'polypeptide(L)'
;MAMKIVEQTPGRLKLRDRGWSLWLTFFPIALLGLGIMPLGRHTIFSCQRVSTLSAQCTLEESNFLVSTRRPIPPSSIRGAVVKRRSSGRGSVRYSVILRTKSQSITLSSRSSSWSRQEAIANRVNAFFMDNTQPSLYVENDDRVAMLFIGGITAAMGIGGLLGLCEINHATLDKASGKLHHIRQGAIGQKESVLPLHQVAYADVEQGTGKSRSTGRIMLHLKSGDRFPMTRNLYPGLRHKEKVASLISEFVAAPAPEPVIKPERAKSSPVPSTPEAAIAHYQQALQSHPDDAETHYRLGMVFYKQDNAQAATTHLQRARDLFAAKHESHRVLQVQDMLWRLEQG
;
A
#
# COMPACT_ATOMS: atom_id res chain seq x y z
N MET A 1 7.49 -2.68 -4.82
CA MET A 1 6.57 -3.65 -4.21
C MET A 1 7.35 -4.92 -3.92
N ALA A 2 7.32 -5.39 -2.68
CA ALA A 2 8.10 -6.54 -2.24
C ALA A 2 7.25 -7.31 -1.23
N MET A 3 6.80 -8.49 -1.63
CA MET A 3 5.99 -9.36 -0.79
C MET A 3 6.84 -9.88 0.36
N LYS A 4 6.57 -9.42 1.57
CA LYS A 4 7.28 -9.85 2.78
C LYS A 4 6.64 -11.12 3.34
N ILE A 5 7.49 -12.03 3.78
CA ILE A 5 7.06 -13.20 4.55
C ILE A 5 6.84 -12.71 5.98
N VAL A 6 5.61 -12.82 6.47
CA VAL A 6 5.20 -12.38 7.82
C VAL A 6 5.29 -13.54 8.80
N GLU A 7 4.93 -14.73 8.36
CA GLU A 7 4.95 -15.96 9.16
C GLU A 7 5.29 -17.12 8.22
N GLN A 8 6.25 -17.94 8.60
CA GLN A 8 6.62 -19.15 7.88
C GLN A 8 6.72 -20.29 8.89
N THR A 9 5.72 -21.14 8.91
CA THR A 9 5.68 -22.38 9.71
C THR A 9 5.31 -23.54 8.79
N PRO A 10 5.56 -24.81 9.17
CA PRO A 10 5.17 -25.96 8.35
C PRO A 10 3.66 -26.02 8.04
N GLY A 11 2.82 -25.50 8.94
CA GLY A 11 1.36 -25.52 8.81
C GLY A 11 0.75 -24.23 8.27
N ARG A 12 1.48 -23.11 8.29
CA ARG A 12 0.94 -21.80 7.90
C ARG A 12 2.01 -20.89 7.29
N LEU A 13 1.70 -20.32 6.14
CA LEU A 13 2.52 -19.33 5.44
C LEU A 13 1.72 -18.04 5.24
N LYS A 14 2.17 -16.93 5.83
CA LYS A 14 1.58 -15.59 5.64
C LYS A 14 2.51 -14.71 4.83
N LEU A 15 1.98 -14.16 3.76
CA LEU A 15 2.64 -13.23 2.86
C LEU A 15 1.90 -11.89 2.89
N ARG A 16 2.65 -10.79 2.97
CA ARG A 16 2.10 -9.44 2.93
C ARG A 16 2.95 -8.56 2.04
N ASP A 17 2.37 -8.04 0.97
CA ASP A 17 2.96 -6.98 0.18
C ASP A 17 2.37 -5.64 0.61
N ARG A 18 3.26 -4.69 0.91
CA ARG A 18 2.89 -3.30 1.20
C ARG A 18 3.57 -2.46 0.14
N GLY A 19 2.80 -1.70 -0.63
CA GLY A 19 3.28 -0.83 -1.71
C GLY A 19 4.16 0.36 -1.27
N TRP A 20 4.95 0.24 -0.19
CA TRP A 20 5.73 1.32 0.42
C TRP A 20 6.66 2.04 -0.56
N SER A 21 7.19 1.33 -1.56
CA SER A 21 8.02 1.93 -2.60
C SER A 21 7.28 2.95 -3.47
N LEU A 22 5.95 2.80 -3.62
CA LEU A 22 5.11 3.73 -4.38
C LEU A 22 4.79 4.99 -3.58
N TRP A 23 4.81 4.92 -2.26
CA TRP A 23 4.73 6.11 -1.41
C TRP A 23 5.91 7.03 -1.65
N LEU A 24 7.13 6.48 -1.75
CA LEU A 24 8.34 7.26 -2.04
C LEU A 24 8.30 7.98 -3.40
N THR A 25 7.54 7.48 -4.37
CA THR A 25 7.45 8.10 -5.69
C THR A 25 6.29 9.09 -5.80
N PHE A 26 5.10 8.72 -5.34
CA PHE A 26 3.90 9.53 -5.57
C PHE A 26 3.65 10.58 -4.50
N PHE A 27 4.13 10.38 -3.28
CA PHE A 27 3.99 11.37 -2.21
C PHE A 27 4.76 12.67 -2.52
N PRO A 28 6.03 12.64 -2.95
CA PRO A 28 6.73 13.87 -3.35
C PRO A 28 6.07 14.57 -4.54
N ILE A 29 5.48 13.83 -5.48
CA ILE A 29 4.75 14.41 -6.63
C ILE A 29 3.51 15.16 -6.13
N ALA A 30 2.75 14.58 -5.20
CA ALA A 30 1.59 15.22 -4.61
C ALA A 30 1.97 16.51 -3.88
N LEU A 31 3.03 16.47 -3.06
CA LEU A 31 3.55 17.64 -2.35
C LEU A 31 4.05 18.73 -3.31
N LEU A 32 4.78 18.34 -4.36
CA LEU A 32 5.24 19.27 -5.39
C LEU A 32 4.06 19.99 -6.05
N GLY A 33 3.00 19.26 -6.38
CA GLY A 33 1.78 19.84 -6.96
C GLY A 33 1.14 20.89 -6.04
N LEU A 34 0.98 20.58 -4.75
CA LEU A 34 0.46 21.52 -3.75
C LEU A 34 1.38 22.74 -3.57
N GLY A 35 2.70 22.54 -3.61
CA GLY A 35 3.68 23.61 -3.48
C GLY A 35 3.76 24.56 -4.67
N ILE A 36 3.34 24.13 -5.87
CA ILE A 36 3.31 24.97 -7.07
C ILE A 36 2.16 25.99 -7.05
N MET A 37 0.99 25.61 -6.50
CA MET A 37 -0.21 26.45 -6.48
C MET A 37 0.01 27.87 -5.92
N PRO A 38 0.66 28.08 -4.76
CA PRO A 38 0.86 29.41 -4.20
C PRO A 38 1.93 30.26 -4.92
N LEU A 39 2.67 29.70 -5.89
CA LEU A 39 3.68 30.43 -6.66
C LEU A 39 3.07 31.37 -7.71
N GLY A 40 1.76 31.28 -7.94
CA GLY A 40 1.01 32.17 -8.81
C GLY A 40 1.14 33.63 -8.38
N ARG A 41 1.28 34.52 -9.37
CA ARG A 41 1.35 35.97 -9.15
C ARG A 41 0.29 36.66 -9.99
N HIS A 42 -0.24 37.73 -9.43
CA HIS A 42 -1.17 38.63 -10.07
C HIS A 42 -0.52 40.01 -10.11
N THR A 43 -0.34 40.54 -11.31
CA THR A 43 0.37 41.80 -11.56
C THR A 43 -0.56 42.73 -12.31
N ILE A 44 -0.87 43.88 -11.71
CA ILE A 44 -1.61 44.96 -12.35
C ILE A 44 -0.66 46.14 -12.51
N PHE A 45 -0.50 46.60 -13.74
CA PHE A 45 0.14 47.86 -14.05
C PHE A 45 -0.90 48.83 -14.60
N SER A 46 -1.17 49.88 -13.83
CA SER A 46 -2.14 50.92 -14.19
C SER A 46 -1.47 52.28 -14.22
N CYS A 47 -1.79 53.08 -15.23
CA CYS A 47 -1.41 54.49 -15.28
C CYS A 47 -2.65 55.33 -15.55
N GLN A 48 -2.82 56.40 -14.79
CA GLN A 48 -3.87 57.38 -15.01
C GLN A 48 -3.25 58.73 -15.31
N ARG A 49 -3.68 59.36 -16.40
CA ARG A 49 -3.20 60.68 -16.79
C ARG A 49 -3.96 61.73 -15.96
N VAL A 50 -3.21 62.52 -15.19
CA VAL A 50 -3.77 63.55 -14.29
C VAL A 50 -3.77 64.91 -14.98
N SER A 51 -2.81 65.17 -15.87
CA SER A 51 -2.77 66.34 -16.73
C SER A 51 -2.10 66.01 -18.08
N THR A 52 -2.05 66.97 -19.01
CA THR A 52 -1.35 66.82 -20.29
C THR A 52 0.14 66.48 -20.13
N LEU A 53 0.76 66.83 -18.99
CA LEU A 53 2.19 66.66 -18.70
C LEU A 53 2.48 65.66 -17.56
N SER A 54 1.47 65.22 -16.80
CA SER A 54 1.66 64.33 -15.65
C SER A 54 0.74 63.11 -15.69
N ALA A 55 1.34 61.94 -15.46
CA ALA A 55 0.64 60.68 -15.27
C ALA A 55 1.04 60.08 -13.91
N GLN A 56 0.13 59.35 -13.27
CA GLN A 56 0.41 58.57 -12.07
C GLN A 56 0.33 57.09 -12.44
N CYS A 57 1.45 56.38 -12.31
CA CYS A 57 1.52 54.94 -12.57
C CYS A 57 1.67 54.17 -11.27
N THR A 58 0.92 53.09 -11.13
CA THR A 58 0.99 52.18 -9.98
C THR A 58 1.15 50.75 -10.45
N LEU A 59 2.07 50.05 -9.79
CA LEU A 59 2.26 48.62 -9.94
C LEU A 59 1.74 47.92 -8.69
N GLU A 60 0.79 47.02 -8.87
CA GLU A 60 0.27 46.16 -7.84
C GLU A 60 0.68 44.72 -8.13
N GLU A 61 1.42 44.11 -7.21
CA GLU A 61 1.86 42.73 -7.27
C GLU A 61 1.27 42.00 -6.08
N SER A 62 0.40 41.03 -6.34
CA SER A 62 -0.14 40.15 -5.31
C SER A 62 0.17 38.68 -5.59
N ASN A 63 0.40 37.93 -4.54
CA ASN A 63 0.38 36.47 -4.55
C ASN A 63 -0.67 35.99 -3.55
N PHE A 64 -0.70 34.69 -3.24
CA PHE A 64 -1.67 34.13 -2.29
C PHE A 64 -1.50 34.59 -0.83
N LEU A 65 -0.38 35.23 -0.46
CA LEU A 65 -0.03 35.57 0.92
C LEU A 65 0.16 37.07 1.15
N VAL A 66 0.69 37.80 0.17
CA VAL A 66 1.13 39.18 0.28
C VAL A 66 0.68 39.95 -0.96
N SER A 67 0.14 41.14 -0.74
CA SER A 67 -0.10 42.15 -1.78
C SER A 67 0.80 43.36 -1.54
N THR A 68 1.45 43.82 -2.60
CA THR A 68 2.36 44.97 -2.57
C THR A 68 1.95 45.96 -3.65
N ARG A 69 1.73 47.22 -3.27
CA ARG A 69 1.45 48.31 -4.20
C ARG A 69 2.61 49.30 -4.19
N ARG A 70 3.17 49.60 -5.36
CA ARG A 70 4.32 50.49 -5.54
C ARG A 70 4.00 51.56 -6.58
N PRO A 71 4.03 52.85 -6.23
CA PRO A 71 3.96 53.91 -7.23
C PRO A 71 5.25 53.93 -8.06
N ILE A 72 5.13 54.08 -9.38
CA ILE A 72 6.26 54.17 -10.30
C ILE A 72 6.22 55.55 -10.96
N PRO A 73 7.27 56.39 -10.79
CA PRO A 73 7.30 57.69 -11.45
C PRO A 73 7.41 57.50 -12.96
N PRO A 74 6.56 58.15 -13.79
CA PRO A 74 6.60 58.00 -15.25
C PRO A 74 7.96 58.33 -15.87
N SER A 75 8.67 59.29 -15.28
CA SER A 75 10.01 59.70 -15.71
C SER A 75 11.08 58.61 -15.56
N SER A 76 10.79 57.54 -14.80
CA SER A 76 11.67 56.37 -14.68
C SER A 76 11.42 55.32 -15.75
N ILE A 77 10.31 55.40 -16.48
CA ILE A 77 9.90 54.41 -17.48
C ILE A 77 10.60 54.74 -18.80
N ARG A 78 11.34 53.79 -19.36
CA ARG A 78 11.99 53.92 -20.68
C ARG A 78 11.14 53.33 -21.80
N GLY A 79 10.23 52.41 -21.47
CA GLY A 79 9.34 51.74 -22.42
C GLY A 79 9.17 50.24 -22.11
N ALA A 80 8.27 49.59 -22.84
CA ALA A 80 8.03 48.16 -22.80
C ALA A 80 8.65 47.46 -24.01
N VAL A 81 9.26 46.29 -23.79
CA VAL A 81 9.84 45.45 -24.85
C VAL A 81 9.46 43.99 -24.65
N VAL A 82 9.39 43.24 -25.75
CA VAL A 82 9.14 41.80 -25.68
C VAL A 82 10.47 41.06 -25.45
N LYS A 83 10.53 40.28 -24.38
CA LYS A 83 11.66 39.41 -24.06
C LYS A 83 11.42 38.00 -24.60
N ARG A 84 12.34 37.52 -25.44
CA ARG A 84 12.39 36.13 -25.92
C ARG A 84 13.14 35.25 -24.92
N ARG A 85 12.57 34.10 -24.56
CA ARG A 85 13.23 33.05 -23.80
C ARG A 85 13.17 31.74 -24.57
N SER A 86 14.34 31.18 -24.87
CA SER A 86 14.47 29.85 -25.45
C SER A 86 14.59 28.82 -24.33
N SER A 87 13.82 27.74 -24.42
CA SER A 87 14.06 26.54 -23.62
C SER A 87 15.03 25.61 -24.34
N GLY A 88 15.80 24.82 -23.60
CA GLY A 88 16.75 23.84 -24.19
C GLY A 88 16.11 22.79 -25.10
N ARG A 89 14.77 22.66 -25.10
CA ARG A 89 13.99 21.80 -26.01
C ARG A 89 13.50 22.53 -27.29
N GLY A 90 13.99 23.73 -27.58
CA GLY A 90 13.62 24.47 -28.79
C GLY A 90 12.30 25.24 -28.72
N SER A 91 11.49 25.07 -27.65
CA SER A 91 10.29 25.90 -27.48
C SER A 91 10.68 27.33 -27.06
N VAL A 92 10.16 28.33 -27.79
CA VAL A 92 10.40 29.75 -27.56
C VAL A 92 9.17 30.36 -26.89
N ARG A 93 9.39 31.16 -25.85
CA ARG A 93 8.33 31.90 -25.16
C ARG A 93 8.67 33.38 -25.10
N TYR A 94 7.62 34.19 -25.16
CA TYR A 94 7.68 35.65 -25.18
C TYR A 94 6.93 36.22 -23.99
N SER A 95 7.48 37.27 -23.38
CA SER A 95 6.85 38.01 -22.28
C SER A 95 7.21 39.48 -22.40
N VAL A 96 6.28 40.37 -22.10
CA VAL A 96 6.53 41.82 -22.09
C VAL A 96 7.22 42.20 -20.79
N ILE A 97 8.29 42.97 -20.92
CA ILE A 97 8.99 43.58 -19.80
C ILE A 97 8.94 45.10 -19.91
N LEU A 98 8.57 45.77 -18.82
CA LEU A 98 8.70 47.21 -18.66
C LEU A 98 10.13 47.52 -18.23
N ARG A 99 10.85 48.29 -19.03
CA ARG A 99 12.19 48.77 -18.68
C ARG A 99 12.06 50.08 -17.92
N THR A 100 12.42 50.06 -16.64
CA THR A 100 12.59 51.29 -15.85
C THR A 100 14.07 51.63 -15.73
N LYS A 101 14.39 52.83 -15.22
CA LYS A 101 15.77 53.28 -14.97
C LYS A 101 16.51 52.39 -13.97
N SER A 102 15.81 51.76 -13.02
CA SER A 102 16.40 50.92 -11.98
C SER A 102 16.30 49.42 -12.28
N GLN A 103 15.16 48.94 -12.81
CA GLN A 103 14.90 47.50 -13.00
C GLN A 103 13.97 47.18 -14.16
N SER A 104 13.97 45.93 -14.62
CA SER A 104 13.00 45.42 -15.59
C SER A 104 11.88 44.67 -14.88
N ILE A 105 10.63 45.06 -15.12
CA ILE A 105 9.44 44.48 -14.49
C ILE A 105 8.69 43.65 -15.53
N THR A 106 8.29 42.42 -15.21
CA THR A 106 7.55 41.59 -16.18
C THR A 106 6.06 41.94 -16.11
N LEU A 107 5.49 42.38 -17.23
CA LEU A 107 4.10 42.83 -17.31
C LEU A 107 3.13 41.76 -17.81
N SER A 108 3.62 40.72 -18.48
CA SER A 108 2.76 39.69 -19.06
C SER A 108 3.31 38.28 -18.88
N SER A 109 2.37 37.33 -18.87
CA SER A 109 2.63 35.90 -18.85
C SER A 109 3.39 35.44 -20.09
N ARG A 110 4.05 34.30 -19.96
CA ARG A 110 4.81 33.70 -21.06
C ARG A 110 3.85 33.15 -22.10
N SER A 111 3.88 33.68 -23.31
CA SER A 111 3.10 33.20 -24.45
C SER A 111 3.99 32.65 -25.55
N SER A 112 3.47 31.72 -26.35
CA SER A 112 4.08 31.30 -27.61
C SER A 112 3.87 32.31 -28.74
N SER A 113 2.90 33.22 -28.61
CA SER A 113 2.59 34.22 -29.65
C SER A 113 3.42 35.49 -29.46
N TRP A 114 4.32 35.76 -30.41
CA TRP A 114 5.05 37.04 -30.49
C TRP A 114 4.09 38.21 -30.71
N SER A 115 3.23 38.12 -31.73
CA SER A 115 2.32 39.21 -32.13
C SER A 115 1.43 39.69 -30.98
N ARG A 116 0.90 38.76 -30.16
CA ARG A 116 0.10 39.14 -28.99
C ARG A 116 0.90 39.92 -27.94
N GLN A 117 2.16 39.55 -27.73
CA GLN A 117 3.04 40.23 -26.77
C GLN A 117 3.53 41.57 -27.30
N GLU A 118 3.79 41.66 -28.61
CA GLU A 118 4.14 42.90 -29.28
C GLU A 118 3.00 43.92 -29.23
N ALA A 119 1.75 43.49 -29.42
CA ALA A 119 0.58 44.36 -29.27
C ALA A 119 0.48 44.97 -27.86
N ILE A 120 0.77 44.19 -26.81
CA ILE A 120 0.78 44.67 -25.42
C ILE A 120 1.92 45.70 -25.23
N ALA A 121 3.13 45.39 -25.69
CA ALA A 121 4.27 46.31 -25.59
C ALA A 121 4.01 47.64 -26.34
N ASN A 122 3.44 47.55 -27.55
CA ASN A 122 3.10 48.72 -28.36
C ASN A 122 2.02 49.56 -27.71
N ARG A 123 1.00 48.95 -27.09
CA ARG A 123 -0.03 49.68 -26.33
C ARG A 123 0.56 50.44 -25.15
N VAL A 124 1.48 49.81 -24.41
CA VAL A 124 2.20 50.47 -23.30
C VAL A 124 3.04 51.64 -23.82
N ASN A 125 3.81 51.44 -24.89
CA ASN A 125 4.65 52.49 -25.48
C ASN A 125 3.81 53.64 -26.05
N ALA A 126 2.68 53.34 -26.71
CA ALA A 126 1.78 54.33 -27.27
C ALA A 126 1.21 55.27 -26.19
N PHE A 127 0.87 54.77 -25.00
CA PHE A 127 0.41 55.61 -23.89
C PHE A 127 1.44 56.68 -23.47
N PHE A 128 2.74 56.41 -23.59
CA PHE A 128 3.79 57.37 -23.26
C PHE A 128 4.17 58.30 -24.41
N MET A 129 3.84 57.93 -25.66
CA MET A 129 4.10 58.75 -26.84
C MET A 129 2.90 59.65 -27.20
N ASP A 130 1.68 59.18 -26.94
CA ASP A 130 0.43 59.85 -27.26
C ASP A 130 -0.27 60.34 -25.98
N ASN A 131 -0.52 61.65 -25.92
CA ASN A 131 -1.15 62.30 -24.77
C ASN A 131 -2.69 62.21 -24.78
N THR A 132 -3.30 61.65 -25.83
CA THR A 132 -4.76 61.51 -25.95
C THR A 132 -5.33 60.39 -25.08
N GLN A 133 -4.52 59.39 -24.70
CA GLN A 133 -4.99 58.25 -23.91
C GLN A 133 -5.11 58.63 -22.41
N PRO A 134 -6.32 58.53 -21.81
CA PRO A 134 -6.56 58.95 -20.43
C PRO A 134 -6.03 57.94 -19.40
N SER A 135 -5.98 56.65 -19.75
CA SER A 135 -5.51 55.61 -18.86
C SER A 135 -4.93 54.42 -19.62
N LEU A 136 -4.02 53.70 -18.93
CA LEU A 136 -3.45 52.44 -19.36
C LEU A 136 -3.68 51.41 -18.26
N TYR A 137 -4.17 50.23 -18.65
CA TYR A 137 -4.39 49.12 -17.74
C TYR A 137 -3.89 47.84 -18.39
N VAL A 138 -2.92 47.20 -17.73
CA VAL A 138 -2.35 45.91 -18.11
C VAL A 138 -2.42 45.00 -16.90
N GLU A 139 -3.16 43.90 -17.04
CA GLU A 139 -3.35 42.90 -16.00
C GLU A 139 -2.77 41.56 -16.47
N ASN A 140 -2.11 40.88 -15.55
CA ASN A 140 -1.63 39.53 -15.76
C ASN A 140 -1.87 38.68 -14.51
N ASP A 141 -2.70 37.66 -14.63
CA ASP A 141 -2.95 36.69 -13.56
C ASP A 141 -2.40 35.30 -13.91
N ASP A 142 -1.25 34.95 -13.33
CA ASP A 142 -0.65 33.64 -13.47
C ASP A 142 -1.19 32.62 -12.43
N ARG A 143 -2.03 33.06 -11.47
CA ARG A 143 -2.52 32.20 -10.37
C ARG A 143 -3.35 31.05 -10.91
N VAL A 144 -4.23 31.32 -11.87
CA VAL A 144 -5.09 30.29 -12.49
C VAL A 144 -4.23 29.23 -13.18
N ALA A 145 -3.22 29.63 -13.95
CA ALA A 145 -2.33 28.69 -14.62
C ALA A 145 -1.55 27.82 -13.61
N MET A 146 -1.08 28.40 -12.50
CA MET A 146 -0.41 27.65 -11.45
C MET A 146 -1.35 26.73 -10.68
N LEU A 147 -2.61 27.11 -10.47
CA LEU A 147 -3.63 26.24 -9.89
C LEU A 147 -3.90 25.02 -10.78
N PHE A 148 -3.98 25.18 -12.10
CA PHE A 148 -4.12 24.05 -13.02
C PHE A 148 -2.89 23.14 -13.01
N ILE A 149 -1.69 23.70 -13.15
CA ILE A 149 -0.45 22.90 -13.19
C ILE A 149 -0.24 22.17 -11.86
N GLY A 150 -0.37 22.87 -10.74
CA GLY A 150 -0.27 22.31 -9.41
C GLY A 150 -1.36 21.27 -9.14
N GLY A 151 -2.60 21.56 -9.55
CA GLY A 151 -3.76 20.67 -9.37
C GLY A 151 -3.62 19.37 -10.13
N ILE A 152 -3.25 19.42 -11.41
CA ILE A 152 -3.00 18.22 -12.23
C ILE A 152 -1.87 17.39 -11.62
N THR A 153 -0.77 18.04 -11.22
CA THR A 153 0.38 17.35 -10.62
C THR A 153 -0.01 16.68 -9.29
N ALA A 154 -0.75 17.39 -8.44
CA ALA A 154 -1.24 16.85 -7.17
C ALA A 154 -2.20 15.68 -7.39
N ALA A 155 -3.14 15.82 -8.34
CA ALA A 155 -4.09 14.77 -8.70
C ALA A 155 -3.40 13.52 -9.25
N MET A 156 -2.34 13.67 -10.06
CA MET A 156 -1.53 12.53 -10.51
C MET A 156 -0.82 11.82 -9.34
N GLY A 157 -0.26 12.59 -8.40
CA GLY A 157 0.36 12.04 -7.19
C GLY A 157 -0.64 11.26 -6.33
N ILE A 158 -1.77 11.89 -6.01
CA ILE A 158 -2.83 11.29 -5.19
C ILE A 158 -3.45 10.08 -5.90
N GLY A 159 -3.76 10.19 -7.19
CA GLY A 159 -4.29 9.10 -7.99
C GLY A 159 -3.35 7.90 -8.06
N GLY A 160 -2.03 8.14 -8.17
CA GLY A 160 -1.02 7.09 -8.10
C GLY A 160 -0.98 6.40 -6.73
N LEU A 161 -1.07 7.16 -5.63
CA LEU A 161 -1.16 6.60 -4.29
C LEU A 161 -2.42 5.73 -4.12
N LEU A 162 -3.59 6.21 -4.53
CA LEU A 162 -4.85 5.50 -4.34
C LEU A 162 -5.02 4.29 -5.28
N GLY A 163 -4.59 4.41 -6.53
CA GLY A 163 -4.79 3.40 -7.56
C GLY A 163 -3.74 2.29 -7.61
N LEU A 164 -2.50 2.58 -7.16
CA LEU A 164 -1.41 1.62 -7.21
C LEU A 164 -0.97 1.12 -5.83
N CYS A 165 -1.32 1.79 -4.73
CA CYS A 165 -1.09 1.23 -3.39
C CYS A 165 -2.20 0.25 -3.02
N GLU A 166 -2.12 -0.96 -3.57
CA GLU A 166 -2.87 -2.10 -3.05
C GLU A 166 -2.04 -2.81 -1.96
N ILE A 167 -2.69 -3.19 -0.87
CA ILE A 167 -2.15 -4.11 0.12
C ILE A 167 -2.61 -5.50 -0.26
N ASN A 168 -1.67 -6.40 -0.52
CA ASN A 168 -1.95 -7.79 -0.85
C ASN A 168 -1.56 -8.66 0.34
N HIS A 169 -2.49 -9.45 0.84
CA HIS A 169 -2.28 -10.39 1.93
C HIS A 169 -2.69 -11.79 1.48
N ALA A 170 -1.79 -12.76 1.62
CA ALA A 170 -2.06 -14.15 1.30
C ALA A 170 -1.71 -15.01 2.52
N THR A 171 -2.68 -15.77 3.03
CA THR A 171 -2.48 -16.75 4.10
C THR A 171 -2.77 -18.13 3.54
N LEU A 172 -1.75 -18.97 3.49
CA LEU A 172 -1.88 -20.39 3.20
C LEU A 172 -1.92 -21.12 4.54
N ASP A 173 -2.98 -21.87 4.80
CA ASP A 173 -3.15 -22.62 6.03
C ASP A 173 -3.45 -24.09 5.68
N LYS A 174 -2.53 -24.99 6.08
CA LYS A 174 -2.66 -26.43 5.82
C LYS A 174 -3.69 -27.08 6.75
N ALA A 175 -3.91 -26.54 7.95
CA ALA A 175 -4.90 -27.08 8.88
C ALA A 175 -6.32 -26.78 8.40
N SER A 176 -6.57 -25.59 7.85
CA SER A 176 -7.87 -25.25 7.25
C SER A 176 -8.01 -25.76 5.81
N GLY A 177 -6.91 -26.12 5.16
CA GLY A 177 -6.87 -26.54 3.76
C GLY A 177 -7.23 -25.42 2.78
N LYS A 178 -7.09 -24.14 3.18
CA LYS A 178 -7.52 -22.97 2.39
C LYS A 178 -6.40 -21.94 2.26
N LEU A 179 -6.35 -21.33 1.07
CA LEU A 179 -5.63 -20.10 0.76
C LEU A 179 -6.61 -18.92 0.88
N HIS A 180 -6.39 -18.05 1.84
CA HIS A 180 -7.08 -16.77 1.95
C HIS A 180 -6.25 -15.69 1.26
N HIS A 181 -6.76 -15.14 0.17
CA HIS A 181 -6.13 -14.04 -0.54
C HIS A 181 -7.00 -12.79 -0.46
N ILE A 182 -6.46 -11.73 0.14
CA ILE A 182 -7.14 -10.46 0.34
C ILE A 182 -6.36 -9.37 -0.39
N ARG A 183 -7.07 -8.66 -1.26
CA ARG A 183 -6.56 -7.45 -1.91
C ARG A 183 -7.34 -6.26 -1.40
N GLN A 184 -6.64 -5.32 -0.78
CA GLN A 184 -7.22 -4.12 -0.21
C GLN A 184 -6.64 -2.90 -0.93
N GLY A 185 -7.47 -2.25 -1.73
CA GLY A 185 -7.17 -0.95 -2.34
C GLY A 185 -7.86 0.19 -1.60
N ALA A 186 -7.74 1.41 -2.11
CA ALA A 186 -8.45 2.57 -1.55
C ALA A 186 -9.97 2.53 -1.77
N ILE A 187 -10.42 1.84 -2.82
CA ILE A 187 -11.83 1.84 -3.29
C ILE A 187 -12.59 0.58 -2.83
N GLY A 188 -11.90 -0.41 -2.23
CA GLY A 188 -12.55 -1.60 -1.71
C GLY A 188 -11.61 -2.77 -1.43
N GLN A 189 -12.16 -3.81 -0.80
CA GLN A 189 -11.48 -5.05 -0.47
C GLN A 189 -12.09 -6.21 -1.28
N LYS A 190 -11.25 -7.00 -1.94
CA LYS A 190 -11.66 -8.24 -2.58
C LYS A 190 -10.98 -9.40 -1.88
N GLU A 191 -11.79 -10.22 -1.19
CA GLU A 191 -11.36 -11.49 -0.62
C GLU A 191 -11.60 -12.62 -1.63
N SER A 192 -10.69 -13.58 -1.68
CA SER A 192 -10.78 -14.77 -2.51
C SER A 192 -10.25 -15.94 -1.70
N VAL A 193 -11.10 -16.92 -1.47
CA VAL A 193 -10.76 -18.13 -0.72
C VAL A 193 -10.65 -19.29 -1.70
N LEU A 194 -9.45 -19.86 -1.82
CA LEU A 194 -9.19 -20.98 -2.72
C LEU A 194 -8.84 -22.24 -1.90
N PRO A 195 -9.29 -23.43 -2.28
CA PRO A 195 -8.84 -24.66 -1.63
C PRO A 195 -7.36 -24.91 -1.92
N LEU A 196 -6.57 -25.15 -0.88
CA LEU A 196 -5.11 -25.29 -0.99
C LEU A 196 -4.71 -26.51 -1.84
N HIS A 197 -5.49 -27.59 -1.79
CA HIS A 197 -5.25 -28.81 -2.56
C HIS A 197 -5.38 -28.63 -4.08
N GLN A 198 -6.07 -27.57 -4.53
CA GLN A 198 -6.22 -27.23 -5.95
C GLN A 198 -5.01 -26.48 -6.49
N VAL A 199 -4.21 -25.85 -5.63
CA VAL A 199 -2.98 -25.17 -6.06
C VAL A 199 -1.94 -26.25 -6.42
N ALA A 200 -1.42 -26.21 -7.65
CA ALA A 200 -0.39 -27.13 -8.11
C ALA A 200 1.00 -26.55 -7.82
N TYR A 201 1.26 -25.33 -8.29
CA TYR A 201 2.51 -24.61 -8.08
C TYR A 201 2.31 -23.11 -8.29
N ALA A 202 3.34 -22.33 -7.95
CA ALA A 202 3.42 -20.90 -8.20
C ALA A 202 4.64 -20.58 -9.06
N ASP A 203 4.48 -19.66 -10.00
CA ASP A 203 5.56 -19.13 -10.84
C ASP A 203 5.45 -17.60 -10.97
N VAL A 204 6.34 -17.02 -11.78
CA VAL A 204 6.33 -15.58 -12.06
C VAL A 204 6.10 -15.35 -13.54
N GLU A 205 4.93 -14.78 -13.85
CA GLU A 205 4.62 -14.32 -15.19
C GLU A 205 5.32 -12.98 -15.45
N GLN A 206 6.14 -12.95 -16.50
CA GLN A 206 6.91 -11.77 -16.90
C GLN A 206 6.18 -10.96 -17.97
N GLY A 207 6.37 -9.65 -17.97
CA GLY A 207 5.84 -8.79 -19.03
C GLY A 207 6.56 -9.02 -20.37
N THR A 208 5.82 -9.06 -21.47
CA THR A 208 6.34 -9.31 -22.83
C THR A 208 7.00 -8.09 -23.51
N GLY A 209 7.33 -7.03 -22.76
CA GLY A 209 7.83 -5.76 -23.29
C GLY A 209 9.31 -5.43 -23.01
N LYS A 210 9.72 -4.19 -23.29
CA LYS A 210 11.10 -3.66 -23.08
C LYS A 210 11.62 -3.77 -21.63
N SER A 211 10.75 -4.07 -20.66
CA SER A 211 11.09 -4.21 -19.25
C SER A 211 10.92 -5.65 -18.77
N ARG A 212 11.90 -6.50 -19.12
CA ARG A 212 12.03 -7.89 -18.61
C ARG A 212 12.23 -7.95 -17.09
N SER A 213 12.33 -6.81 -16.40
CA SER A 213 12.48 -6.71 -14.95
C SER A 213 11.14 -6.60 -14.20
N THR A 214 10.01 -6.62 -14.92
CA THR A 214 8.66 -6.57 -14.34
C THR A 214 7.94 -7.91 -14.45
N GLY A 215 7.28 -8.31 -13.36
CA GLY A 215 6.60 -9.61 -13.26
C GLY A 215 5.56 -9.62 -12.14
N ARG A 216 4.71 -10.65 -12.12
CA ARG A 216 3.71 -10.92 -11.07
C ARG A 216 3.71 -12.39 -10.70
N ILE A 217 3.35 -12.70 -9.46
CA ILE A 217 3.24 -14.09 -8.99
C ILE A 217 1.90 -14.66 -9.47
N MET A 218 1.95 -15.81 -10.14
CA MET A 218 0.79 -16.54 -10.62
C MET A 218 0.71 -17.89 -9.91
N LEU A 219 -0.49 -18.24 -9.45
CA LEU A 219 -0.78 -19.56 -8.94
C LEU A 219 -1.44 -20.39 -10.05
N HIS A 220 -0.89 -21.56 -10.32
CA HIS A 220 -1.43 -22.53 -11.25
C HIS A 220 -2.26 -23.56 -10.49
N LEU A 221 -3.51 -23.72 -10.88
CA LEU A 221 -4.41 -24.72 -10.29
C LEU A 221 -4.35 -26.03 -11.07
N LYS A 222 -4.63 -27.14 -10.40
CA LYS A 222 -4.74 -28.48 -11.00
C LYS A 222 -5.86 -28.57 -12.05
N SER A 223 -6.86 -27.68 -11.99
CA SER A 223 -7.91 -27.55 -13.01
C SER A 223 -7.40 -26.95 -14.34
N GLY A 224 -6.19 -26.38 -14.35
CA GLY A 224 -5.67 -25.58 -15.48
C GLY A 224 -5.92 -24.08 -15.34
N ASP A 225 -6.70 -23.65 -14.32
CA ASP A 225 -6.95 -22.23 -14.06
C ASP A 225 -5.70 -21.51 -13.52
N ARG A 226 -5.63 -20.21 -13.79
CA ARG A 226 -4.53 -19.34 -13.35
C ARG A 226 -5.07 -18.23 -12.44
N PHE A 227 -4.51 -18.12 -11.23
CA PHE A 227 -4.91 -17.11 -10.26
C PHE A 227 -3.78 -16.09 -10.03
N PRO A 228 -3.93 -14.84 -10.51
CA PRO A 228 -2.94 -13.80 -10.26
C PRO A 228 -3.00 -13.31 -8.81
N MET A 229 -1.87 -13.36 -8.11
CA MET A 229 -1.78 -12.74 -6.78
C MET A 229 -1.82 -11.21 -6.84
N THR A 230 -1.26 -10.59 -7.87
CA THR A 230 -1.30 -9.13 -8.07
C THR A 230 -1.92 -8.76 -9.41
N ARG A 231 -2.65 -7.64 -9.45
CA ARG A 231 -3.30 -7.16 -10.68
C ARG A 231 -2.30 -6.72 -11.73
N ASN A 232 -1.33 -5.91 -11.32
CA ASN A 232 -0.33 -5.30 -12.20
C ASN A 232 1.02 -6.02 -12.13
N LEU A 233 1.84 -5.81 -13.15
CA LEU A 233 3.24 -6.23 -13.21
C LEU A 233 4.11 -5.21 -12.47
N TYR A 234 4.95 -5.68 -11.55
CA TYR A 234 5.80 -4.79 -10.75
C TYR A 234 7.28 -5.16 -10.90
N PRO A 235 8.20 -4.19 -10.74
CA PRO A 235 9.64 -4.47 -10.68
C PRO A 235 10.02 -5.44 -9.57
N GLY A 236 11.15 -6.14 -9.73
CA GLY A 236 11.71 -7.05 -8.74
C GLY A 236 11.35 -8.51 -9.00
N LEU A 237 11.86 -9.07 -10.10
CA LEU A 237 11.66 -10.47 -10.50
C LEU A 237 12.25 -11.45 -9.48
N ARG A 238 13.54 -11.31 -9.16
CA ARG A 238 14.28 -12.23 -8.28
C ARG A 238 13.59 -12.49 -6.94
N HIS A 239 13.04 -11.44 -6.33
CA HIS A 239 12.30 -11.56 -5.08
C HIS A 239 10.98 -12.31 -5.28
N LYS A 240 10.26 -12.06 -6.38
CA LYS A 240 9.02 -12.77 -6.70
C LYS A 240 9.28 -14.24 -7.03
N GLU A 241 10.37 -14.54 -7.73
CA GLU A 241 10.79 -15.92 -8.02
C GLU A 241 11.05 -16.69 -6.73
N LYS A 242 11.76 -16.07 -5.78
CA LYS A 242 12.00 -16.66 -4.45
C LYS A 242 10.71 -16.88 -3.65
N VAL A 243 9.74 -15.95 -3.73
CA VAL A 243 8.44 -16.12 -3.06
C VAL A 243 7.60 -17.19 -3.76
N ALA A 244 7.60 -17.24 -5.09
CA ALA A 244 6.90 -18.27 -5.87
C ALA A 244 7.47 -19.66 -5.59
N SER A 245 8.80 -19.81 -5.55
CA SER A 245 9.45 -21.07 -5.19
C SER A 245 9.06 -21.52 -3.78
N LEU A 246 9.02 -20.59 -2.82
CA LEU A 246 8.62 -20.86 -1.44
C LEU A 246 7.14 -21.29 -1.34
N ILE A 247 6.25 -20.69 -2.12
CA ILE A 247 4.85 -21.10 -2.19
C ILE A 247 4.75 -22.52 -2.76
N SER A 248 5.45 -22.79 -3.87
CA SER A 248 5.47 -24.12 -4.50
C SER A 248 5.99 -25.20 -3.55
N GLU A 249 7.09 -24.92 -2.84
CA GLU A 249 7.65 -25.80 -1.83
C GLU A 249 6.67 -26.05 -0.68
N PHE A 250 5.99 -25.00 -0.19
CA PHE A 250 5.00 -25.12 0.88
C PHE A 250 3.79 -25.99 0.47
N VAL A 251 3.30 -25.84 -0.77
CA VAL A 251 2.17 -26.60 -1.31
C VAL A 251 2.55 -28.07 -1.57
N ALA A 252 3.78 -28.32 -2.03
CA ALA A 252 4.28 -29.68 -2.28
C ALA A 252 4.63 -30.43 -0.99
N ALA A 253 5.08 -29.73 0.05
CA ALA A 253 5.41 -30.36 1.32
C ALA A 253 4.17 -31.01 1.95
N PRO A 254 4.27 -32.25 2.48
CA PRO A 254 3.17 -32.89 3.20
C PRO A 254 2.70 -31.98 4.34
N ALA A 255 1.41 -32.06 4.67
CA ALA A 255 0.92 -31.37 5.85
C ALA A 255 1.76 -31.86 7.05
N PRO A 256 2.29 -30.96 7.89
CA PRO A 256 2.90 -31.41 9.12
C PRO A 256 1.86 -32.27 9.83
N GLU A 257 2.28 -33.44 10.32
CA GLU A 257 1.43 -34.22 11.22
C GLU A 257 0.84 -33.25 12.25
N PRO A 258 -0.47 -33.34 12.54
CA PRO A 258 -1.10 -32.44 13.47
C PRO A 258 -0.33 -32.51 14.77
N VAL A 259 0.50 -31.49 15.04
CA VAL A 259 1.04 -31.27 16.36
C VAL A 259 -0.15 -30.77 17.16
N ILE A 260 -0.85 -31.72 17.74
CA ILE A 260 -1.90 -31.52 18.71
C ILE A 260 -1.21 -30.82 19.85
N LYS A 261 -1.26 -29.48 19.86
CA LYS A 261 -1.14 -28.79 21.13
C LYS A 261 -2.31 -29.32 21.95
N PRO A 262 -2.07 -29.98 23.09
CA PRO A 262 -3.18 -30.42 23.92
C PRO A 262 -3.97 -29.16 24.23
N GLU A 263 -5.16 -29.10 23.62
CA GLU A 263 -6.21 -28.21 24.06
C GLU A 263 -6.31 -28.51 25.55
N ARG A 264 -6.07 -27.49 26.39
CA ARG A 264 -6.30 -27.59 27.82
C ARG A 264 -7.80 -27.87 27.97
N ALA A 265 -8.20 -29.13 27.84
CA ALA A 265 -9.33 -29.67 28.54
C ALA A 265 -9.15 -29.20 29.98
N LYS A 266 -10.14 -28.48 30.50
CA LYS A 266 -10.18 -27.96 31.87
C LYS A 266 -9.66 -29.04 32.82
N SER A 267 -8.36 -29.02 33.10
CA SER A 267 -7.73 -30.09 33.84
C SER A 267 -7.97 -29.76 35.29
N SER A 268 -8.85 -30.54 35.93
CA SER A 268 -8.85 -30.65 37.38
C SER A 268 -7.42 -30.85 37.86
N PRO A 269 -7.02 -30.24 39.00
CA PRO A 269 -5.65 -30.31 39.50
C PRO A 269 -5.21 -31.77 39.59
N VAL A 270 -4.16 -32.14 38.85
CA VAL A 270 -3.56 -33.47 38.99
C VAL A 270 -2.83 -33.48 40.33
N PRO A 271 -3.16 -34.37 41.28
CA PRO A 271 -2.44 -34.45 42.55
C PRO A 271 -0.97 -34.85 42.32
N SER A 272 -0.09 -34.38 43.20
CA SER A 272 1.36 -34.41 43.03
C SER A 272 2.01 -35.80 43.13
N THR A 273 1.32 -36.80 43.66
CA THR A 273 1.80 -38.18 43.77
C THR A 273 0.95 -39.14 42.94
N PRO A 274 1.55 -40.20 42.36
CA PRO A 274 0.82 -41.11 41.48
C PRO A 274 -0.25 -41.92 42.23
N GLU A 275 -0.06 -42.21 43.52
CA GLU A 275 -1.05 -42.89 44.36
C GLU A 275 -2.29 -42.01 44.59
N ALA A 276 -2.09 -40.71 44.85
CA ALA A 276 -3.19 -39.76 45.00
C ALA A 276 -3.93 -39.54 43.67
N ALA A 277 -3.22 -39.60 42.53
CA ALA A 277 -3.82 -39.50 41.20
C ALA A 277 -4.70 -40.70 40.88
N ILE A 278 -4.27 -41.91 41.22
CA ILE A 278 -5.09 -43.12 41.07
C ILE A 278 -6.36 -43.01 41.91
N ALA A 279 -6.25 -42.67 43.19
CA ALA A 279 -7.41 -42.53 44.08
C ALA A 279 -8.38 -41.47 43.57
N HIS A 280 -7.88 -40.32 43.12
CA HIS A 280 -8.68 -39.23 42.56
C HIS A 280 -9.45 -39.65 41.30
N TYR A 281 -8.79 -40.31 40.35
CA TYR A 281 -9.44 -40.75 39.11
C TYR A 281 -10.36 -41.95 39.33
N GLN A 282 -10.03 -42.87 40.23
CA GLN A 282 -10.94 -43.95 40.62
C GLN A 282 -12.22 -43.41 41.26
N GLN A 283 -12.12 -42.40 42.12
CA GLN A 283 -13.29 -41.72 42.68
C GLN A 283 -14.12 -41.02 41.58
N ALA A 284 -13.47 -40.37 40.61
CA ALA A 284 -14.17 -39.75 39.48
C ALA A 284 -14.90 -40.79 38.60
N LEU A 285 -14.35 -41.99 38.45
CA LEU A 285 -15.00 -43.09 37.74
C LEU A 285 -16.17 -43.71 38.52
N GLN A 286 -16.25 -43.53 39.84
CA GLN A 286 -17.43 -43.97 40.61
C GLN A 286 -18.67 -43.14 40.25
N SER A 287 -18.50 -41.83 39.98
CA SER A 287 -19.62 -40.96 39.56
C SER A 287 -19.83 -40.96 38.06
N HIS A 288 -18.77 -41.11 37.27
CA HIS A 288 -18.82 -41.13 35.80
C HIS A 288 -18.04 -42.31 35.21
N PRO A 289 -18.63 -43.52 35.21
CA PRO A 289 -17.95 -44.73 34.72
C PRO A 289 -17.57 -44.71 33.23
N ASP A 290 -18.21 -43.84 32.44
CA ASP A 290 -18.01 -43.74 30.99
C ASP A 290 -17.27 -42.46 30.57
N ASP A 291 -16.52 -41.85 31.50
CA ASP A 291 -15.67 -40.72 31.18
C ASP A 291 -14.36 -41.17 30.49
N ALA A 292 -14.36 -41.09 29.17
CA ALA A 292 -13.23 -41.40 28.30
C ALA A 292 -11.92 -40.68 28.69
N GLU A 293 -12.02 -39.42 29.15
CA GLU A 293 -10.84 -38.63 29.54
C GLU A 293 -10.26 -39.11 30.86
N THR A 294 -11.11 -39.45 31.83
CA THR A 294 -10.67 -40.02 33.10
C THR A 294 -10.03 -41.40 32.91
N HIS A 295 -10.60 -42.25 32.06
CA HIS A 295 -9.98 -43.52 31.68
C HIS A 295 -8.60 -43.33 31.03
N TYR A 296 -8.46 -42.36 30.12
CA TYR A 296 -7.17 -42.07 29.48
C TYR A 296 -6.12 -41.60 30.51
N ARG A 297 -6.50 -40.68 31.41
CA ARG A 297 -5.61 -40.14 32.44
C ARG A 297 -5.17 -41.20 33.44
N LEU A 298 -6.08 -42.07 33.88
CA LEU A 298 -5.75 -43.17 34.76
C LEU A 298 -4.82 -44.19 34.08
N GLY A 299 -5.06 -44.49 32.80
CA GLY A 299 -4.15 -45.31 32.00
C GLY A 299 -2.75 -44.73 31.88
N MET A 300 -2.62 -43.40 31.71
CA MET A 300 -1.33 -42.71 31.72
C MET A 300 -0.62 -42.76 33.08
N VAL A 301 -1.35 -42.68 34.19
CA VAL A 301 -0.75 -42.77 35.54
C VAL A 301 -0.17 -44.17 35.75
N PHE A 302 -0.91 -45.22 35.38
CA PHE A 302 -0.40 -46.60 35.45
C PHE A 302 0.76 -46.85 34.49
N TYR A 303 0.74 -46.27 33.28
CA TYR A 303 1.87 -46.33 32.35
C TYR A 303 3.15 -45.76 32.97
N LYS A 304 3.06 -44.63 33.68
CA LYS A 304 4.20 -44.02 34.38
C LYS A 304 4.68 -44.80 35.61
N GLN A 305 3.82 -45.62 36.19
CA GLN A 305 4.17 -46.54 37.28
C GLN A 305 4.65 -47.90 36.77
N ASP A 306 4.87 -48.06 35.47
CA ASP A 306 5.30 -49.32 34.85
C ASP A 306 4.30 -50.47 35.05
N ASN A 307 3.04 -50.15 35.36
CA ASN A 307 1.96 -51.11 35.48
C ASN A 307 1.25 -51.27 34.12
N ALA A 308 1.88 -52.02 33.21
CA ALA A 308 1.41 -52.23 31.86
C ALA A 308 -0.02 -52.83 31.80
N GLN A 309 -0.35 -53.75 32.71
CA GLN A 309 -1.66 -54.42 32.71
C GLN A 309 -2.80 -53.45 33.05
N ALA A 310 -2.63 -52.63 34.09
CA ALA A 310 -3.62 -51.62 34.46
C ALA A 310 -3.68 -50.49 33.42
N ALA A 311 -2.53 -50.08 32.87
CA ALA A 311 -2.46 -49.08 31.80
C ALA A 311 -3.27 -49.51 30.57
N THR A 312 -3.03 -50.73 30.08
CA THR A 312 -3.73 -51.31 28.92
C THR A 312 -5.24 -51.35 29.14
N THR A 313 -5.69 -51.79 30.31
CA THR A 313 -7.14 -51.87 30.64
C THR A 313 -7.82 -50.51 30.54
N HIS A 314 -7.23 -49.48 31.17
CA HIS A 314 -7.81 -48.14 31.18
C HIS A 314 -7.69 -47.43 29.83
N LEU A 315 -6.60 -47.65 29.09
CA LEU A 315 -6.43 -47.12 27.73
C LEU A 315 -7.40 -47.78 26.74
N GLN A 316 -7.61 -49.09 26.78
CA GLN A 316 -8.61 -49.75 25.92
C GLN A 316 -10.02 -49.19 26.17
N ARG A 317 -10.42 -49.03 27.44
CA ARG A 317 -11.72 -48.43 27.77
C ARG A 317 -11.83 -46.99 27.27
N ALA A 318 -10.76 -46.19 27.39
CA ALA A 318 -10.72 -44.84 26.86
C ALA A 318 -10.91 -44.82 25.33
N ARG A 319 -10.21 -45.69 24.60
CA ARG A 319 -10.32 -45.84 23.13
C ARG A 319 -11.76 -46.13 22.72
N ASP A 320 -12.41 -47.09 23.36
CA ASP A 320 -13.76 -47.52 23.00
C ASP A 320 -14.77 -46.40 23.27
N LEU A 321 -14.62 -45.67 24.38
CA LEU A 321 -15.46 -44.52 24.71
C LEU A 321 -15.22 -43.32 23.77
N PHE A 322 -13.97 -43.06 23.35
CA PHE A 322 -13.68 -42.04 22.34
C PHE A 322 -14.24 -42.42 20.96
N ALA A 323 -14.20 -43.70 20.60
CA ALA A 323 -14.81 -44.20 19.36
C ALA A 323 -16.33 -44.02 19.39
N ALA A 324 -16.99 -44.32 20.51
CA ALA A 324 -18.42 -44.10 20.70
C ALA A 324 -18.81 -42.61 20.64
N LYS A 325 -17.91 -41.70 21.02
CA LYS A 325 -18.10 -40.23 20.90
C LYS A 325 -17.69 -39.66 19.54
N HIS A 326 -17.31 -40.50 18.57
CA HIS A 326 -16.78 -40.10 17.27
C HIS A 326 -15.52 -39.20 17.32
N GLU A 327 -14.76 -39.26 18.43
CA GLU A 327 -13.51 -38.52 18.61
C GLU A 327 -12.33 -39.27 17.96
N SER A 328 -12.39 -39.44 16.63
CA SER A 328 -11.44 -40.25 15.84
C SER A 328 -9.97 -39.93 16.12
N HIS A 329 -9.69 -38.66 16.39
CA HIS A 329 -8.38 -38.16 16.74
C HIS A 329 -7.85 -38.70 18.08
N ARG A 330 -8.72 -38.79 19.10
CA ARG A 330 -8.39 -39.32 20.43
C ARG A 330 -8.21 -40.84 20.40
N VAL A 331 -8.98 -41.53 19.56
CA VAL A 331 -8.81 -42.97 19.31
C VAL A 331 -7.39 -43.28 18.83
N LEU A 332 -6.88 -42.53 17.85
CA LEU A 332 -5.52 -42.70 17.33
C LEU A 332 -4.45 -42.44 18.41
N GLN A 333 -4.63 -41.40 19.22
CA GLN A 333 -3.70 -41.09 20.32
C GLN A 333 -3.61 -42.23 21.35
N VAL A 334 -4.75 -42.81 21.74
CA VAL A 334 -4.78 -43.93 22.68
C VAL A 334 -4.20 -45.20 22.06
N GLN A 335 -4.42 -45.40 20.76
CA GLN A 335 -3.92 -46.57 20.04
C GLN A 335 -2.38 -46.57 19.91
N ASP A 336 -1.75 -45.41 19.71
CA ASP A 336 -0.28 -45.28 19.77
C ASP A 336 0.28 -45.68 21.14
N MET A 337 -0.40 -45.27 22.23
CA MET A 337 0.02 -45.63 23.59
C MET A 337 -0.13 -47.13 23.88
N LEU A 338 -1.21 -47.75 23.41
CA LEU A 338 -1.39 -49.20 23.50
C LEU A 338 -0.32 -49.94 22.71
N TRP A 339 0.01 -49.47 21.51
CA TRP A 339 1.07 -50.07 20.70
C TRP A 339 2.43 -50.02 21.41
N ARG A 340 2.78 -48.91 22.08
CA ARG A 340 4.01 -48.81 22.88
C ARG A 340 4.08 -49.79 24.05
N LEU A 341 2.94 -50.08 24.68
CA LEU A 341 2.84 -51.06 25.77
C LEU A 341 2.97 -52.51 25.28
N GLU A 342 2.68 -52.78 24.01
CA GLU A 342 2.84 -54.09 23.39
C GLU A 342 4.29 -54.36 22.92
N GLN A 343 5.10 -53.30 22.78
CA GLN A 343 6.49 -53.38 22.28
C GLN A 343 7.56 -53.26 23.39
N GLY A 344 7.16 -52.95 24.63
CA GLY A 344 8.04 -52.83 25.80
C GLY A 344 7.97 -54.04 26.71
#